data_AF-A0A2P4SH72-F1
#
_entry.id   AF-A0A2P4SH72-F1
#
_cell.length_a   1.000
_cell.length_b   1.000
_cell.length_c   1.000
_cell.angle_alpha   90.00
_cell.angle_beta   90.00
_cell.angle_gamma   90.00
#
_symmetry.space_group_name_H-M   'P 1'
#
loop_
_entity.id
_entity.type
_entity.pdbx_description
1 polymer ?
#
loop_
_entity_poly.entity_id
_entity_poly.type
_entity_poly.pdbx_seq_one_letter_code
_entity_poly.pdbx_strand_id
1 'polypeptide(L)'
;MLMPDDFKAYSKIKVDNHLFNKENLPSRFKFKEYCPLVFRNLRERFGIDDQDYQNSVTRSAPVNSDSQGRCGARFLTTYDRRFVIKAVSSEDVAEMHNILKKYHQFIVECHGNTLLPQFLGMYRLTVDGVETYMVVTRNVFSHRLTVHRKYDLKGSTVSREASDKEKAKDLPTFKDNDFLNEGQKLHVGEESKK
;
A
#
# COMPACT_ATOMS: atom_id res chain seq x y z
N MET A 1 4.12 -7.80 -24.09
CA MET A 1 3.04 -6.77 -24.16
C MET A 1 1.86 -7.29 -23.36
N LEU A 2 1.26 -6.49 -22.48
CA LEU A 2 0.04 -6.88 -21.76
C LEU A 2 -1.17 -6.74 -22.67
N MET A 3 -2.09 -7.70 -22.58
CA MET A 3 -3.32 -7.75 -23.36
C MET A 3 -4.50 -7.19 -22.54
N PRO A 4 -5.59 -6.73 -23.18
CA PRO A 4 -6.76 -6.23 -22.46
C PRO A 4 -7.32 -7.19 -21.41
N ASP A 5 -7.23 -8.50 -21.65
CA ASP A 5 -7.71 -9.53 -20.72
C ASP A 5 -6.88 -9.62 -19.44
N ASP A 6 -5.60 -9.25 -19.48
CA ASP A 6 -4.72 -9.25 -18.30
C ASP A 6 -5.22 -8.30 -17.21
N PHE A 7 -5.91 -7.21 -17.60
CA PHE A 7 -6.49 -6.20 -16.70
C PHE A 7 -7.83 -6.63 -16.06
N LYS A 8 -8.37 -7.78 -16.49
CA LYS A 8 -9.58 -8.41 -15.94
C LYS A 8 -9.29 -9.79 -15.32
N ALA A 9 -8.10 -10.33 -15.60
CA ALA A 9 -7.67 -11.64 -15.13
C ALA A 9 -7.57 -11.71 -13.61
N TYR A 10 -7.69 -12.91 -13.07
CA TYR A 10 -7.44 -13.20 -11.67
C TYR A 10 -7.00 -14.66 -11.49
N SER A 11 -6.24 -14.91 -10.42
CA SER A 11 -5.98 -16.26 -9.91
C SER A 11 -6.73 -16.43 -8.60
N LYS A 12 -7.36 -17.60 -8.39
CA LYS A 12 -8.09 -17.90 -7.16
C LYS A 12 -7.76 -19.28 -6.67
N ILE A 13 -7.33 -19.35 -5.41
CA ILE A 13 -7.03 -20.57 -4.68
C ILE A 13 -8.05 -20.71 -3.56
N LYS A 14 -8.61 -21.92 -3.40
CA LYS A 14 -9.43 -22.30 -2.24
C LYS A 14 -8.72 -23.47 -1.56
N VAL A 15 -8.49 -23.34 -0.26
CA VAL A 15 -7.84 -24.36 0.57
C VAL A 15 -8.85 -24.88 1.58
N ASP A 16 -8.95 -26.20 1.69
CA ASP A 16 -9.77 -26.92 2.68
C ASP A 16 -8.95 -28.08 3.24
N ASN A 17 -8.33 -27.83 4.39
CA ASN A 17 -7.46 -28.78 5.08
C ASN A 17 -8.23 -29.49 6.18
N HIS A 18 -8.21 -30.82 6.18
CA HIS A 18 -8.77 -31.64 7.24
C HIS A 18 -7.65 -32.26 8.07
N LEU A 19 -7.55 -31.86 9.35
CA LEU A 19 -6.52 -32.35 10.31
C LEU A 19 -5.07 -32.17 9.83
N PHE A 20 -4.80 -31.17 8.99
CA PHE A 20 -3.48 -30.88 8.45
C PHE A 20 -3.08 -29.42 8.67
N ASN A 21 -1.84 -29.19 9.11
CA ASN A 21 -1.21 -27.87 9.28
C ASN A 21 -2.03 -26.84 10.08
N LYS A 22 -2.84 -27.29 11.05
CA LYS A 22 -3.76 -26.44 11.82
C LYS A 22 -3.05 -25.40 12.70
N GLU A 23 -1.79 -25.64 13.04
CA GLU A 23 -1.00 -24.74 13.88
C GLU A 23 -0.53 -23.49 13.13
N ASN A 24 -0.35 -23.58 11.80
CA ASN A 24 0.23 -22.48 11.02
C ASN A 24 -0.81 -21.75 10.14
N LEU A 25 -1.85 -22.45 9.66
CA LEU A 25 -2.83 -21.88 8.74
C LEU A 25 -4.28 -22.22 9.14
N PRO A 26 -5.24 -21.33 8.86
CA PRO A 26 -6.66 -21.66 8.96
C PRO A 26 -7.00 -22.90 8.13
N SER A 27 -7.91 -23.75 8.64
CA SER A 27 -8.31 -24.96 7.91
C SER A 27 -9.03 -24.65 6.61
N ARG A 28 -9.73 -23.51 6.53
CA ARG A 28 -10.48 -23.10 5.33
C ARG A 28 -10.23 -21.64 5.01
N PHE A 29 -9.66 -21.38 3.84
CA PHE A 29 -9.50 -20.02 3.34
C PHE A 29 -9.53 -19.97 1.82
N LYS A 30 -9.77 -18.76 1.30
CA LYS A 30 -9.66 -18.44 -0.12
C LYS A 30 -8.66 -17.30 -0.28
N PHE A 31 -7.83 -17.39 -1.31
CA PHE A 31 -6.93 -16.32 -1.71
C PHE A 31 -7.19 -16.01 -3.18
N LYS A 32 -7.42 -14.75 -3.50
CA LYS A 32 -7.58 -14.28 -4.88
C LYS A 32 -6.55 -13.20 -5.14
N GLU A 33 -5.80 -13.35 -6.23
CA GLU A 33 -4.92 -12.31 -6.78
C GLU A 33 -5.59 -11.73 -8.03
N TYR A 34 -5.66 -10.40 -8.11
CA TYR A 34 -6.21 -9.68 -9.25
C TYR A 34 -5.09 -9.27 -10.20
N CYS A 35 -5.33 -9.37 -11.51
CA CYS A 35 -4.42 -8.95 -12.59
C CYS A 35 -2.94 -9.37 -12.41
N PRO A 36 -2.61 -10.66 -12.17
CA PRO A 36 -1.26 -11.08 -11.76
C PRO A 36 -0.15 -10.60 -12.71
N LEU A 37 -0.39 -10.72 -14.03
CA LEU A 37 0.58 -10.31 -15.05
C LEU A 37 0.79 -8.79 -15.09
N VAL A 38 -0.25 -8.01 -14.81
CA VAL A 38 -0.17 -6.54 -14.75
C VAL A 38 0.68 -6.12 -13.56
N PHE A 39 0.42 -6.66 -12.36
CA PHE A 39 1.19 -6.32 -11.16
C PHE A 39 2.62 -6.86 -11.20
N ARG A 40 2.86 -8.01 -11.83
CA ARG A 40 4.23 -8.46 -12.14
C ARG A 40 4.99 -7.45 -12.99
N ASN A 41 4.39 -6.96 -14.08
CA ASN A 41 5.04 -5.96 -14.91
C ASN A 41 5.18 -4.59 -14.21
N LEU A 42 4.25 -4.21 -13.34
CA LEU A 42 4.41 -3.02 -12.50
C LEU A 42 5.61 -3.16 -11.54
N ARG A 43 5.76 -4.31 -10.87
CA ARG A 43 6.94 -4.58 -10.01
C ARG A 43 8.24 -4.44 -10.78
N GLU A 44 8.33 -5.05 -11.96
CA GLU A 44 9.48 -4.92 -12.87
C GLU A 44 9.78 -3.44 -13.21
N ARG A 45 8.76 -2.66 -13.60
CA ARG A 45 8.90 -1.23 -13.93
C ARG A 45 9.32 -0.36 -12.74
N PHE A 46 9.01 -0.79 -11.52
CA PHE A 46 9.47 -0.13 -10.30
C PHE A 46 10.81 -0.68 -9.80
N GLY A 47 11.49 -1.54 -10.55
CA GLY A 47 12.77 -2.13 -10.15
C GLY A 47 12.65 -3.04 -8.93
N ILE A 48 11.54 -3.77 -8.83
CA ILE A 48 11.28 -4.74 -7.76
C ILE A 48 11.32 -6.12 -8.36
N ASP A 49 12.29 -6.92 -7.92
CA ASP A 49 12.36 -8.34 -8.24
C ASP A 49 11.25 -9.12 -7.49
N ASP A 50 10.69 -10.13 -8.16
CA ASP A 50 9.56 -10.90 -7.66
C ASP A 50 9.93 -11.75 -6.43
N GLN A 51 11.16 -12.30 -6.39
CA GLN A 51 11.65 -13.09 -5.27
C GLN A 51 11.91 -12.20 -4.04
N ASP A 52 12.47 -11.01 -4.28
CA ASP A 52 12.62 -9.96 -3.27
C ASP A 52 11.27 -9.55 -2.68
N TYR A 53 10.29 -9.28 -3.54
CA TYR A 53 8.93 -8.93 -3.12
C TYR A 53 8.30 -10.03 -2.27
N GLN A 54 8.38 -11.27 -2.74
CA GLN A 54 7.88 -12.43 -1.99
C GLN A 54 8.54 -12.52 -0.61
N ASN A 55 9.87 -12.44 -0.56
CA ASN A 55 10.63 -12.51 0.68
C ASN A 55 10.20 -11.41 1.67
N SER A 56 10.10 -10.16 1.22
CA SER A 56 9.66 -9.03 2.06
C SER A 56 8.26 -9.26 2.64
N VAL A 57 7.34 -9.83 1.87
CA VAL A 57 5.94 -10.01 2.28
C VAL A 57 5.73 -11.26 3.14
N THR A 58 6.54 -12.31 2.99
CA THR A 58 6.27 -13.62 3.62
C THR A 58 7.32 -14.13 4.59
N ARG A 59 8.56 -13.62 4.58
CA ARG A 59 9.64 -14.12 5.46
C ARG A 59 9.33 -13.90 6.95
N SER A 60 8.64 -12.82 7.27
CA SER A 60 8.12 -12.54 8.61
C SER A 60 6.80 -11.81 8.51
N ALA A 61 5.93 -11.99 9.50
CA ALA A 61 4.62 -11.35 9.54
C ALA A 61 4.75 -9.81 9.44
N PRO A 62 3.96 -9.15 8.59
CA PRO A 62 3.85 -7.69 8.57
C PRO A 62 3.39 -7.14 9.92
N VAL A 63 3.88 -5.96 10.28
CA VAL A 63 3.57 -5.27 11.54
C VAL A 63 2.50 -4.22 11.34
N ASN A 64 1.62 -4.03 12.33
CA ASN A 64 0.68 -2.91 12.31
C ASN A 64 1.45 -1.60 12.32
N SER A 65 1.07 -0.67 11.44
CA SER A 65 1.59 0.69 11.49
C SER A 65 0.69 1.57 12.37
N ASP A 66 1.29 2.46 13.16
CA ASP A 66 0.56 3.41 14.04
C ASP A 66 -0.23 4.47 13.26
N SER A 67 0.01 4.54 11.95
CA SER A 67 -0.73 5.32 10.97
C SER A 67 -2.10 4.71 10.71
N GLN A 68 -3.01 4.81 11.69
CA GLN A 68 -4.43 4.63 11.43
C GLN A 68 -4.93 5.83 10.63
N GLY A 69 -5.19 5.63 9.34
CA GLY A 69 -5.86 6.64 8.52
C GLY A 69 -7.26 6.95 9.05
N ARG A 70 -7.79 8.14 8.71
CA ARG A 70 -9.08 8.67 9.18
C ARG A 70 -10.28 7.73 8.93
N CYS A 71 -10.15 6.77 8.01
CA CYS A 71 -11.19 5.81 7.61
C CYS A 71 -11.12 4.45 8.33
N GLY A 72 -10.28 4.28 9.36
CA GLY A 72 -10.15 2.98 10.05
C GLY A 72 -9.51 1.87 9.19
N ALA A 73 -8.95 2.23 8.02
CA ALA A 73 -8.23 1.32 7.17
C ALA A 73 -6.99 0.79 7.91
N ARG A 74 -6.83 -0.55 7.93
CA ARG A 74 -5.67 -1.20 8.54
C ARG A 74 -4.47 -1.06 7.60
N PHE A 75 -3.39 -0.52 8.14
CA PHE A 75 -2.11 -0.40 7.45
C PHE A 75 -1.12 -1.35 8.11
N LEU A 76 -0.61 -2.30 7.34
CA LEU A 76 0.50 -3.14 7.73
C LEU A 76 1.74 -2.71 6.97
N THR A 77 2.90 -2.88 7.58
CA THR A 77 4.20 -2.65 6.95
C THR A 77 4.95 -3.97 6.95
N THR A 78 5.63 -4.33 5.84
CA THR A 78 6.49 -5.52 5.82
C THR A 78 7.59 -5.42 6.86
N TYR A 79 8.12 -6.57 7.32
CA TYR A 79 9.11 -6.61 8.40
C TYR A 79 10.38 -5.80 8.07
N ASP A 80 10.73 -5.71 6.78
CA ASP A 80 11.87 -4.94 6.26
C ASP A 80 11.51 -3.51 5.87
N ARG A 81 10.28 -3.08 6.14
CA ARG A 81 9.74 -1.73 5.91
C ARG A 81 9.73 -1.28 4.44
N ARG A 82 9.96 -2.17 3.48
CA ARG A 82 9.97 -1.84 2.03
C ARG A 82 8.58 -1.59 1.47
N PHE A 83 7.56 -2.29 1.98
CA PHE A 83 6.21 -2.25 1.44
C PHE A 83 5.17 -1.99 2.52
N VAL A 84 4.04 -1.41 2.09
CA VAL A 84 2.85 -1.17 2.91
C VAL A 84 1.70 -1.96 2.31
N ILE A 85 0.99 -2.71 3.15
CA ILE A 85 -0.21 -3.47 2.81
C ILE A 85 -1.40 -2.71 3.41
N LYS A 86 -2.30 -2.23 2.55
CA LYS A 86 -3.47 -1.46 2.96
C LYS A 86 -4.71 -2.32 2.80
N ALA A 87 -5.49 -2.46 3.87
CA ALA A 87 -6.85 -2.95 3.73
C ALA A 87 -7.69 -1.87 3.02
N VAL A 88 -8.42 -2.28 2.00
CA VAL A 88 -9.26 -1.41 1.16
C VAL A 88 -10.68 -1.97 1.08
N SER A 89 -11.63 -1.17 0.61
CA SER A 89 -13.00 -1.66 0.40
C SER A 89 -13.16 -2.40 -0.94
N SER A 90 -14.31 -3.03 -1.16
CA SER A 90 -14.67 -3.60 -2.46
C SER A 90 -14.81 -2.52 -3.54
N GLU A 91 -15.28 -1.33 -3.16
CA GLU A 91 -15.44 -0.18 -4.05
C GLU A 91 -14.07 0.35 -4.48
N ASP A 92 -13.10 0.42 -3.56
CA ASP A 92 -11.71 0.79 -3.89
C ASP A 92 -11.11 -0.18 -4.92
N VAL A 93 -11.37 -1.50 -4.78
CA VAL A 93 -10.90 -2.50 -5.76
C VAL A 93 -11.56 -2.31 -7.13
N ALA A 94 -12.86 -2.01 -7.16
CA ALA A 94 -13.57 -1.72 -8.41
C ALA A 94 -12.98 -0.46 -9.08
N GLU A 95 -12.72 0.59 -8.31
CA GLU A 95 -12.11 1.82 -8.84
C GLU A 95 -10.67 1.60 -9.31
N MET A 96 -9.89 0.80 -8.59
CA MET A 96 -8.56 0.40 -9.04
C MET A 96 -8.62 -0.32 -10.39
N HIS A 97 -9.58 -1.23 -10.62
CA HIS A 97 -9.78 -1.84 -11.94
C HIS A 97 -10.11 -0.81 -13.03
N ASN A 98 -10.93 0.20 -12.71
CA ASN A 98 -11.29 1.27 -13.66
C ASN A 98 -10.07 2.06 -14.13
N ILE A 99 -9.12 2.33 -13.22
CA ILE A 99 -7.92 3.12 -13.54
C ILE A 99 -6.71 2.28 -13.96
N LEU A 100 -6.68 0.97 -13.69
CA LEU A 100 -5.46 0.14 -13.78
C LEU A 100 -4.78 0.21 -15.16
N LYS A 101 -5.56 0.22 -16.24
CA LYS A 101 -5.03 0.34 -17.61
C LYS A 101 -4.37 1.69 -17.85
N LYS A 102 -5.01 2.78 -17.43
CA LYS A 102 -4.47 4.15 -17.57
C LYS A 102 -3.26 4.35 -16.65
N TYR A 103 -3.33 3.83 -15.43
CA TYR A 103 -2.23 3.85 -14.48
C TYR A 103 -1.01 3.11 -15.04
N HIS A 104 -1.18 1.88 -15.53
CA HIS A 104 -0.08 1.12 -16.14
C HIS A 104 0.55 1.88 -17.31
N GLN A 105 -0.26 2.42 -18.23
CA GLN A 105 0.22 3.23 -19.34
C GLN A 105 1.04 4.45 -18.86
N PHE A 106 0.53 5.18 -17.87
CA PHE A 106 1.25 6.31 -17.28
C PHE A 106 2.60 5.87 -16.68
N ILE A 107 2.65 4.74 -15.97
CA ILE A 107 3.91 4.18 -15.43
C ILE A 107 4.89 3.79 -16.55
N VAL A 108 4.39 3.33 -17.70
CA VAL A 108 5.23 3.06 -18.87
C VAL A 108 5.85 4.35 -19.38
N GLU A 109 5.05 5.38 -19.59
CA GLU A 109 5.46 6.67 -20.17
C GLU A 109 6.44 7.43 -19.26
N CYS A 110 6.21 7.42 -17.94
CA CYS A 110 7.09 8.07 -16.97
C CYS A 110 8.25 7.20 -16.50
N HIS A 111 8.42 6.00 -17.06
CA HIS A 111 9.47 5.04 -16.70
C HIS A 111 9.49 4.71 -15.19
N GLY A 112 8.31 4.61 -14.57
CA GLY A 112 8.17 4.36 -13.13
C GLY A 112 8.53 5.52 -12.21
N ASN A 113 9.00 6.66 -12.75
CA ASN A 113 9.35 7.83 -11.97
C ASN A 113 8.10 8.69 -11.70
N THR A 114 7.49 8.51 -10.53
CA THR A 114 6.27 9.21 -10.15
C THR A 114 6.12 9.33 -8.64
N LEU A 115 5.38 10.35 -8.21
CA LEU A 115 4.93 10.52 -6.82
C LEU A 115 3.62 9.78 -6.51
N LEU A 116 2.95 9.22 -7.53
CA LEU A 116 1.78 8.38 -7.31
C LEU A 116 2.16 7.12 -6.52
N PRO A 117 1.21 6.51 -5.77
CA PRO A 117 1.44 5.24 -5.13
C PRO A 117 1.92 4.20 -6.15
N GLN A 118 3.01 3.50 -5.84
CA GLN A 118 3.52 2.41 -6.66
C GLN A 118 2.78 1.13 -6.28
N PHE A 119 1.76 0.74 -7.03
CA PHE A 119 0.95 -0.45 -6.75
C PHE A 119 1.66 -1.73 -7.20
N LEU A 120 1.79 -2.70 -6.30
CA LEU A 120 2.65 -3.88 -6.46
C LEU A 120 1.87 -5.20 -6.42
N GLY A 121 0.63 -5.17 -5.92
CA GLY A 121 -0.24 -6.33 -5.85
C GLY A 121 -1.61 -5.94 -5.31
N MET A 122 -2.63 -6.68 -5.71
CA MET A 122 -4.00 -6.53 -5.24
C MET A 122 -4.61 -7.91 -4.97
N TYR A 123 -5.10 -8.09 -3.75
CA TYR A 123 -5.49 -9.40 -3.23
C TYR A 123 -6.85 -9.34 -2.53
N ARG A 124 -7.52 -10.48 -2.49
CA ARG A 124 -8.66 -10.72 -1.59
C ARG A 124 -8.45 -12.01 -0.82
N LEU A 125 -8.51 -11.90 0.50
CA LEU A 125 -8.49 -13.01 1.42
C LEU A 125 -9.92 -13.28 1.91
N THR A 126 -10.29 -14.55 2.01
CA THR A 126 -11.49 -14.97 2.73
C THR A 126 -11.08 -15.99 3.78
N VAL A 127 -11.21 -15.65 5.06
CA VAL A 127 -10.89 -16.55 6.19
C VAL A 127 -12.11 -16.57 7.10
N ASP A 128 -12.58 -17.76 7.46
CA ASP A 128 -13.75 -17.94 8.34
C ASP A 128 -14.99 -17.14 7.91
N GLY A 129 -15.19 -17.01 6.60
CA GLY A 129 -16.31 -16.28 6.00
C GLY A 129 -16.11 -14.76 5.90
N VAL A 130 -15.06 -14.20 6.50
CA VAL A 130 -14.74 -12.77 6.44
C VAL A 130 -13.89 -12.49 5.21
N GLU A 131 -14.37 -11.60 4.34
CA GLU A 131 -13.60 -11.10 3.19
C GLU A 131 -12.78 -9.86 3.57
N THR A 132 -11.52 -9.81 3.12
CA THR A 132 -10.65 -8.65 3.27
C THR A 132 -9.93 -8.40 1.95
N TYR A 133 -9.99 -7.16 1.47
CA TYR A 133 -9.33 -6.71 0.25
C TYR A 133 -8.07 -5.95 0.63
N MET A 134 -6.98 -6.21 -0.09
CA MET A 134 -5.67 -5.64 0.24
C MET A 134 -4.97 -5.16 -1.02
N VAL A 135 -4.28 -4.03 -0.89
CA VAL A 135 -3.40 -3.47 -1.92
C VAL A 135 -2.02 -3.29 -1.31
N VAL A 136 -0.99 -3.75 -2.04
CA VAL A 136 0.40 -3.59 -1.63
C VAL A 136 1.03 -2.45 -2.41
N THR A 137 1.68 -1.52 -1.71
CA THR A 137 2.40 -0.40 -2.29
C THR A 137 3.84 -0.33 -1.79
N ARG A 138 4.72 0.31 -2.54
CA ARG A 138 6.02 0.75 -1.99
C ARG A 138 5.77 1.67 -0.78
N ASN A 139 6.60 1.52 0.26
CA ASN A 139 6.62 2.46 1.36
C ASN A 139 7.22 3.79 0.88
N VAL A 140 6.53 4.90 1.12
CA VAL A 140 7.02 6.25 0.78
C VAL A 140 8.19 6.63 1.68
N PHE A 141 8.20 6.13 2.91
CA PHE A 141 9.30 6.37 3.84
C PHE A 141 10.45 5.41 3.58
N SER A 142 11.66 5.87 3.92
CA SER A 142 12.86 5.03 3.84
C SER A 142 12.72 3.79 4.70
N HIS A 143 13.20 2.65 4.18
CA HIS A 143 13.29 1.42 4.96
C HIS A 143 14.48 1.42 5.95
N ARG A 144 15.38 2.41 5.86
CA ARG A 144 16.59 2.53 6.70
C ARG A 144 16.61 3.78 7.57
N LEU A 145 16.09 4.89 7.06
CA LEU A 145 16.15 6.18 7.75
C LEU A 145 14.88 6.39 8.57
N THR A 146 15.07 6.75 9.84
CA THR A 146 13.98 7.06 10.74
C THR A 146 13.27 8.35 10.31
N VAL A 147 11.93 8.31 10.32
CA VAL A 147 11.10 9.49 10.10
C VAL A 147 10.85 10.16 11.44
N HIS A 148 11.18 11.44 11.55
CA HIS A 148 11.04 12.21 12.79
C HIS A 148 9.79 13.08 12.83
N ARG A 149 9.17 13.34 11.67
CA ARG A 149 8.01 14.22 11.53
C ARG A 149 7.21 13.82 10.29
N LYS A 150 5.88 13.79 10.38
CA LYS A 150 4.98 13.40 9.28
C LYS A 150 3.89 14.43 9.08
N TYR A 151 3.55 14.69 7.82
CA TYR A 151 2.45 15.55 7.43
C TYR A 151 1.58 14.85 6.37
N ASP A 152 0.26 14.93 6.51
CA ASP A 152 -0.72 14.72 5.44
C ASP A 152 -1.13 16.12 4.96
N LEU A 153 -0.81 16.47 3.71
CA LEU A 153 -1.08 17.78 3.13
C LEU A 153 -2.06 17.66 1.96
N LYS A 154 -3.06 18.54 1.91
CA LYS A 154 -4.10 18.56 0.87
C LYS A 154 -4.33 19.93 0.24
N GLY A 155 -3.73 20.99 0.78
CA GLY A 155 -3.89 22.36 0.31
C GLY A 155 -5.21 23.03 0.73
N SER A 156 -6.06 22.35 1.50
CA SER A 156 -7.26 22.94 2.12
C SER A 156 -7.00 23.32 3.58
N THR A 157 -7.88 24.12 4.18
CA THR A 157 -7.75 24.58 5.58
C THR A 157 -8.82 24.01 6.50
N VAL A 158 -9.95 23.54 5.94
CA VAL A 158 -11.07 23.00 6.71
C VAL A 158 -10.75 21.61 7.23
N SER A 159 -10.79 21.43 8.56
CA SER A 159 -10.48 20.15 9.23
C SER A 159 -9.07 19.60 8.93
N ARG A 160 -8.12 20.51 8.71
CA ARG A 160 -6.71 20.21 8.40
C ARG A 160 -5.76 20.52 9.55
N GLU A 161 -6.20 20.21 10.75
CA GLU A 161 -5.36 20.13 11.95
C GLU A 161 -5.38 18.70 12.53
N ALA A 162 -4.28 18.25 13.10
CA ALA A 162 -4.21 17.01 13.86
C ALA A 162 -5.04 17.13 15.15
N SER A 163 -5.75 16.06 15.51
CA SER A 163 -6.48 16.02 16.78
C SER A 163 -5.53 15.86 17.95
N ASP A 164 -5.95 16.24 19.15
CA ASP A 164 -5.15 16.08 20.37
C ASP A 164 -4.72 14.62 20.58
N LYS A 165 -5.61 13.66 20.27
CA LYS A 165 -5.29 12.23 20.29
C LYS A 165 -4.16 11.84 19.33
N GLU A 166 -4.10 12.44 18.14
CA GLU A 166 -3.01 12.19 17.18
C GLU A 166 -1.71 12.86 17.63
N LYS A 167 -1.80 14.11 18.15
CA LYS A 167 -0.66 14.86 18.67
C LYS A 167 -0.01 14.20 19.89
N ALA A 168 -0.75 13.38 20.64
CA ALA A 168 -0.24 12.62 21.79
C ALA A 168 0.56 11.35 21.43
N LYS A 169 0.62 10.95 20.15
CA LYS A 169 1.43 9.80 19.72
C LYS A 169 2.92 10.17 19.68
N ASP A 170 3.81 9.18 19.80
CA ASP A 170 5.26 9.38 19.66
C ASP A 170 5.67 9.95 18.29
N LEU A 171 4.94 9.58 17.23
CA LEU A 171 5.14 10.11 15.88
C LEU A 171 3.80 10.52 15.24
N PRO A 172 3.28 11.72 15.56
CA PRO A 172 2.03 12.24 15.03
C PRO A 172 2.06 12.41 13.51
N THR A 173 0.88 12.35 12.91
CA THR A 173 0.64 12.79 11.53
C THR A 173 -0.04 14.15 11.55
N PHE A 174 0.77 15.19 11.42
CA PHE A 174 0.31 16.58 11.33
C PHE A 174 -0.40 16.85 10.00
N LYS A 175 -1.09 17.98 9.90
CA LYS A 175 -1.80 18.40 8.70
C LYS A 175 -1.42 19.83 8.29
N ASP A 176 -2.12 20.37 7.29
CA ASP A 176 -1.82 21.66 6.67
C ASP A 176 -1.76 22.82 7.67
N ASN A 177 -2.74 22.94 8.57
CA ASN A 177 -2.77 24.03 9.56
C ASN A 177 -1.64 23.88 10.60
N ASP A 178 -1.31 22.65 10.99
CA ASP A 178 -0.18 22.40 11.90
C ASP A 178 1.14 22.83 11.23
N PHE A 179 1.34 22.45 9.96
CA PHE A 179 2.53 22.82 9.17
C PHE A 179 2.74 24.34 9.12
N LEU A 180 1.65 25.09 8.88
CA LEU A 180 1.69 26.55 8.82
C LEU A 180 1.92 27.19 10.20
N ASN A 181 1.19 26.73 11.23
CA ASN A 181 1.25 27.30 12.58
C ASN A 181 2.61 27.06 13.24
N GLU A 182 3.25 25.92 12.99
CA GLU A 182 4.60 25.62 13.47
C GLU A 182 5.70 26.35 12.68
N GLY A 183 5.34 27.06 11.59
CA GLY A 183 6.32 27.70 10.71
C GLY A 183 7.27 26.71 10.04
N GLN A 184 6.81 25.47 9.81
CA GLN A 184 7.65 24.40 9.27
C GLN A 184 8.12 24.74 7.85
N LYS A 185 9.38 24.43 7.56
CA LYS A 185 9.99 24.61 6.23
C LYS A 185 10.59 23.31 5.73
N LEU A 186 10.56 23.12 4.41
CA LEU A 186 11.29 22.05 3.70
C LEU A 186 12.43 22.69 2.93
N HIS A 187 13.66 22.48 3.40
CA HIS A 187 14.86 22.98 2.75
C HIS A 187 15.34 21.95 1.73
N VAL A 188 14.84 22.08 0.50
CA VAL A 188 15.29 21.32 -0.67
C VAL A 188 16.11 22.23 -1.58
N GLY A 189 17.17 21.69 -2.19
CA GLY A 189 18.01 22.44 -3.14
C GLY A 189 17.21 22.89 -4.36
N GLU A 190 17.59 24.03 -4.96
CA GLU A 190 16.87 24.62 -6.10
C GLU A 190 16.74 23.67 -7.30
N GLU A 191 17.75 22.84 -7.56
CA GLU A 191 17.68 21.83 -8.62
C GLU A 191 16.62 20.75 -8.35
N SER A 192 16.40 20.40 -7.08
CA SER A 192 15.43 19.36 -6.68
C SER A 192 13.99 19.87 -6.57
N LYS A 193 13.75 21.17 -6.67
CA LYS A 193 12.41 21.77 -6.66
C LYS A 193 11.74 21.79 -8.03
N LYS A 194 12.51 21.65 -9.10
CA LYS A 194 12.01 21.62 -10.49
C LYS A 194 11.47 20.26 -10.85
#